data_AF-A0A5C0DV07-F1
#
_entry.id   AF-A0A5C0DV07-F1
#
_cell.length_a   1.000
_cell.length_b   1.000
_cell.length_c   1.000
_cell.angle_alpha   90.00
_cell.angle_beta   90.00
_cell.angle_gamma   90.00
#
_symmetry.space_group_name_H-M   'P 1'
#
loop_
_entity.id
_entity.type
_entity.pdbx_description
1 polymer ?
#
loop_
_entity_poly.entity_id
_entity_poly.type
_entity_poly.pdbx_seq_one_letter_code
_entity_poly.pdbx_strand_id
1 'polypeptide(L)'
;MPEDAGKKRYIKEFLQKVASGTGFIEDIRIERAIREPGSDGEASTARSLSGRPITTVTELLTDDLKHTFDEGLFTFRFVAALVGSGKTSLLSYLNELAKTKETFFHHSIVFEFQLSDITRGGDNFSIKFYCHILAETFWQLLKNDKLSTSVKSVAENILSDYLETNKVAELTSARTQKPFHSKFKELMFKYVDEEFFFDVINKVSNVDPKFTFVYLIDELDALADFLNETQETRLTLKQLIRKSFGKLGLKIRLLMYVVGTSENVGNFIEEDQVIQSLIGSQVINLNKGYSNEFEIIKEKIDSRIKGAYSGYQNFNQAWQEIQNISINSTSTLREFCQKYGNAILQIHAKYFSEAPEQAFEGDARNLIESQCKQQWVKFLNQQAYTLSVVPTTNVQANHAFDCYVELMHNGNTVARAFGEAKNYELLSSHLETFSEWLKDVTFKPSNYDGNPPDLAFMIAPSCPTLLQRKLELKNIQSIQSEKIVAVNFINSDNVIETELQADTTTNSNNSKTPNWVFSNHVNQTTNTNNSINVNTAGKVELTAAFKGTGIKQGTIDKLINKRQQRNLDNLDKMVEALKLTANVKQKLQKKLDKNEICF
;
A
#
# COMPACT_ATOMS: atom_id res chain seq x y z
N MET A 1 2.68 -37.89 4.27
CA MET A 1 1.27 -37.80 3.85
C MET A 1 1.13 -36.60 2.93
N PRO A 2 0.61 -36.77 1.69
CA PRO A 2 0.67 -35.70 0.69
C PRO A 2 -0.56 -34.77 0.69
N GLU A 3 -1.46 -34.86 1.66
CA GLU A 3 -2.45 -33.80 1.94
C GLU A 3 -1.84 -32.59 2.67
N ASP A 4 -0.68 -32.79 3.32
CA ASP A 4 -0.05 -31.78 4.18
C ASP A 4 0.75 -30.72 3.39
N ALA A 5 1.34 -31.08 2.25
CA ALA A 5 2.10 -30.15 1.41
C ALA A 5 1.25 -28.97 0.91
N GLY A 6 0.00 -29.23 0.50
CA GLY A 6 -0.92 -28.17 0.08
C GLY A 6 -1.20 -27.14 1.19
N LYS A 7 -1.36 -27.61 2.43
CA LYS A 7 -1.55 -26.75 3.61
C LYS A 7 -0.29 -25.95 3.95
N LYS A 8 0.87 -26.62 3.96
CA LYS A 8 2.18 -26.02 4.23
C LYS A 8 2.51 -24.90 3.24
N ARG A 9 2.37 -25.17 1.94
CA ARG A 9 2.51 -24.19 0.86
C ARG A 9 1.54 -23.02 1.02
N TYR A 10 0.26 -23.29 1.24
CA TYR A 10 -0.76 -22.24 1.39
C TYR A 10 -0.43 -21.28 2.55
N ILE A 11 0.05 -21.81 3.69
CA ILE A 11 0.50 -20.97 4.81
C ILE A 11 1.79 -20.22 4.48
N LYS A 12 2.73 -20.82 3.76
CA LYS A 12 3.94 -20.13 3.28
C LYS A 12 3.59 -18.96 2.36
N GLU A 13 2.71 -19.16 1.37
CA GLU A 13 2.24 -18.12 0.45
C GLU A 13 1.46 -17.02 1.19
N PHE A 14 0.61 -17.37 2.15
CA PHE A 14 -0.06 -16.43 3.05
C PHE A 14 0.95 -15.59 3.85
N LEU A 15 1.93 -16.23 4.48
CA LEU A 15 2.96 -15.55 5.27
C LEU A 15 3.87 -14.67 4.40
N GLN A 16 4.16 -15.06 3.16
CA GLN A 16 4.86 -14.21 2.18
C GLN A 16 4.02 -12.99 1.81
N LYS A 17 2.69 -13.12 1.64
CA LYS A 17 1.79 -11.96 1.44
C LYS A 17 1.80 -11.03 2.66
N VAL A 18 1.69 -11.58 3.87
CA VAL A 18 1.79 -10.81 5.13
C VAL A 18 3.13 -10.08 5.22
N ALA A 19 4.25 -10.77 4.95
CA ALA A 19 5.60 -10.19 4.98
C ALA A 19 5.82 -9.09 3.93
N SER A 20 5.06 -9.07 2.83
CA SER A 20 5.05 -7.94 1.88
C SER A 20 4.30 -6.70 2.39
N GLY A 21 3.50 -6.84 3.46
CA GLY A 21 2.72 -5.75 4.06
C GLY A 21 1.74 -5.06 3.09
N THR A 22 1.20 -5.82 2.13
CA THR A 22 0.39 -5.32 1.01
C THR A 22 -0.81 -6.24 0.76
N GLY A 23 -2.03 -5.69 0.79
CA GLY A 23 -3.28 -6.44 0.60
C GLY A 23 -3.62 -7.36 1.78
N PHE A 24 -3.34 -6.91 3.01
CA PHE A 24 -3.63 -7.63 4.26
C PHE A 24 -3.93 -6.68 5.43
N ILE A 25 -3.30 -5.50 5.43
CA ILE A 25 -3.45 -4.48 6.47
C ILE A 25 -4.66 -3.58 6.16
N GLU A 26 -5.00 -3.49 4.88
CA GLU A 26 -6.18 -2.84 4.30
C GLU A 26 -7.46 -3.21 5.06
N ASP A 27 -7.76 -4.51 5.20
CA ASP A 27 -8.93 -5.06 5.92
C ASP A 27 -8.96 -4.77 7.43
N ILE A 28 -7.89 -4.22 7.99
CA ILE A 28 -7.73 -3.92 9.44
C ILE A 28 -7.79 -2.40 9.68
N ARG A 29 -7.43 -1.59 8.68
CA ARG A 29 -7.36 -0.12 8.77
C ARG A 29 -8.72 0.59 8.74
N ILE A 30 -9.78 -0.09 8.33
CA ILE A 30 -11.10 0.51 8.05
C ILE A 30 -11.70 1.14 9.31
N GLU A 31 -11.81 0.41 10.43
CA GLU A 31 -12.35 0.94 11.70
C GLU A 31 -11.26 1.53 12.61
N ARG A 32 -10.27 2.21 12.02
CA ARG A 32 -9.26 2.95 12.80
C ARG A 32 -9.91 4.07 13.60
N ALA A 33 -9.61 4.12 14.90
CA ALA A 33 -10.09 5.15 15.79
C ALA A 33 -9.64 6.55 15.34
N ILE A 34 -10.58 7.50 15.38
CA ILE A 34 -10.40 8.92 15.12
C ILE A 34 -10.76 9.75 16.36
N ARG A 35 -10.07 10.87 16.53
CA ARG A 35 -10.40 11.91 17.49
C ARG A 35 -10.19 13.32 16.91
N GLU A 36 -10.89 14.29 17.46
CA GLU A 36 -10.66 15.71 17.14
C GLU A 36 -9.20 16.12 17.44
N PRO A 37 -8.54 16.91 16.57
CA PRO A 37 -7.17 17.35 16.82
C PRO A 37 -7.07 18.21 18.08
N GLY A 38 -6.02 17.99 18.88
CA GLY A 38 -5.81 18.67 20.16
C GLY A 38 -6.55 18.07 21.35
N SER A 39 -7.31 16.98 21.17
CA SER A 39 -7.76 16.15 22.30
C SER A 39 -6.62 15.27 22.85
N ASP A 40 -6.84 14.63 23.99
CA ASP A 40 -5.95 13.59 24.53
C ASP A 40 -6.19 12.21 23.88
N GLY A 41 -5.26 11.28 24.11
CA GLY A 41 -5.41 9.85 23.79
C GLY A 41 -4.77 9.37 22.48
N GLU A 42 -4.77 8.04 22.29
CA GLU A 42 -4.21 7.34 21.13
C GLU A 42 -5.29 7.06 20.07
N ALA A 43 -5.47 7.98 19.13
CA ALA A 43 -6.27 7.80 17.92
C ALA A 43 -5.77 8.73 16.80
N SER A 44 -6.13 8.46 15.54
CA SER A 44 -5.74 9.31 14.40
C SER A 44 -6.50 10.64 14.46
N THR A 45 -5.88 11.76 14.09
CA THR A 45 -6.54 13.07 14.26
C THR A 45 -7.21 13.54 12.97
N ALA A 46 -8.49 13.86 13.05
CA ALA A 46 -9.29 14.42 11.96
C ALA A 46 -10.52 15.14 12.50
N ARG A 47 -11.14 15.98 11.66
CA ARG A 47 -12.33 16.78 11.99
C ARG A 47 -13.44 16.57 10.98
N SER A 48 -14.67 16.38 11.43
CA SER A 48 -15.87 16.34 10.55
C SER A 48 -16.07 17.67 9.82
N LEU A 49 -16.43 17.62 8.52
CA LEU A 49 -16.86 18.82 7.79
C LEU A 49 -18.31 19.20 8.14
N SER A 50 -19.19 18.22 8.33
CA SER A 50 -20.58 18.47 8.79
C SER A 50 -20.70 18.78 10.29
N GLY A 51 -19.60 18.90 11.04
CA GLY A 51 -19.59 19.18 12.48
C GLY A 51 -20.15 18.07 13.37
N ARG A 52 -20.20 16.82 12.86
CA ARG A 52 -20.71 15.65 13.59
C ARG A 52 -19.61 15.04 14.48
N PRO A 53 -19.96 14.38 15.60
CA PRO A 53 -19.00 13.53 16.31
C PRO A 53 -18.62 12.35 15.40
N ILE A 54 -17.32 12.11 15.27
CA ILE A 54 -16.73 11.05 14.43
C ILE A 54 -15.70 10.31 15.27
N THR A 55 -15.76 8.99 15.26
CA THR A 55 -14.95 8.08 16.09
C THR A 55 -14.15 7.06 15.28
N THR A 56 -14.49 6.80 14.01
CA THR A 56 -13.67 5.95 13.11
C THR A 56 -13.39 6.58 11.74
N VAL A 57 -12.41 6.02 11.01
CA VAL A 57 -12.12 6.40 9.62
C VAL A 57 -13.34 6.17 8.71
N THR A 58 -14.06 5.05 8.86
CA THR A 58 -15.31 4.78 8.12
C THR A 58 -16.35 5.88 8.33
N GLU A 59 -16.55 6.31 9.58
CA GLU A 59 -17.48 7.40 9.90
C GLU A 59 -17.05 8.71 9.23
N LEU A 60 -15.75 9.07 9.28
CA LEU A 60 -15.22 10.28 8.65
C LEU A 60 -15.44 10.28 7.13
N LEU A 61 -15.07 9.19 6.45
CA LEU A 61 -15.21 9.08 5.00
C LEU A 61 -16.68 9.07 4.58
N THR A 62 -17.56 8.50 5.41
CA THR A 62 -19.02 8.54 5.19
C THR A 62 -19.59 9.95 5.37
N ASP A 63 -19.10 10.72 6.34
CA ASP A 63 -19.48 12.11 6.58
C ASP A 63 -19.02 13.03 5.43
N ASP A 64 -17.77 12.86 4.96
CA ASP A 64 -17.19 13.62 3.85
C ASP A 64 -17.86 13.28 2.50
N LEU A 65 -18.16 12.00 2.26
CA LEU A 65 -18.98 11.59 1.11
C LEU A 65 -20.37 12.21 1.18
N LYS A 66 -21.02 12.21 2.35
CA LYS A 66 -22.33 12.84 2.53
C LYS A 66 -22.29 14.35 2.30
N HIS A 67 -21.26 15.03 2.80
CA HIS A 67 -21.02 16.46 2.62
C HIS A 67 -20.99 16.84 1.13
N THR A 68 -20.36 16.05 0.26
CA THR A 68 -20.32 16.31 -1.18
C THR A 68 -21.49 15.72 -1.98
N PHE A 69 -21.81 14.43 -1.80
CA PHE A 69 -22.81 13.73 -2.63
C PHE A 69 -24.26 13.98 -2.21
N ASP A 70 -24.54 14.18 -0.92
CA ASP A 70 -25.90 14.50 -0.46
C ASP A 70 -26.06 16.02 -0.32
N GLU A 71 -25.23 16.66 0.51
CA GLU A 71 -25.35 18.07 0.93
C GLU A 71 -24.87 19.07 -0.15
N GLY A 72 -24.08 18.62 -1.14
CA GLY A 72 -23.72 19.41 -2.34
C GLY A 72 -22.49 20.29 -2.21
N LEU A 73 -21.60 20.00 -1.26
CA LEU A 73 -20.54 20.89 -0.81
C LEU A 73 -19.12 20.40 -1.17
N PHE A 74 -18.22 21.37 -1.39
CA PHE A 74 -16.81 21.10 -1.68
C PHE A 74 -16.11 20.45 -0.49
N THR A 75 -15.47 19.31 -0.75
CA THR A 75 -14.63 18.61 0.23
C THR A 75 -13.19 18.59 -0.29
N PHE A 76 -12.25 19.11 0.50
CA PHE A 76 -10.83 18.96 0.24
C PHE A 76 -10.13 18.43 1.49
N ARG A 77 -9.38 17.33 1.35
CA ARG A 77 -8.59 16.73 2.44
C ARG A 77 -7.14 16.57 2.03
N PHE A 78 -6.23 16.98 2.90
CA PHE A 78 -4.89 16.38 2.94
C PHE A 78 -4.90 15.17 3.87
N VAL A 79 -4.24 14.09 3.47
CA VAL A 79 -3.96 12.94 4.35
C VAL A 79 -2.46 12.87 4.59
N ALA A 80 -2.07 13.15 5.83
CA ALA A 80 -0.70 13.09 6.32
C ALA A 80 -0.48 11.74 7.03
N ALA A 81 0.63 11.06 6.74
CA ALA A 81 0.91 9.75 7.31
C ALA A 81 2.41 9.41 7.31
N LEU A 82 2.86 8.56 8.24
CA LEU A 82 4.17 7.91 8.09
C LEU A 82 4.12 6.84 6.98
N VAL A 83 5.27 6.58 6.35
CA VAL A 83 5.39 5.56 5.30
C VAL A 83 5.00 4.20 5.86
N GLY A 84 4.06 3.50 5.22
CA GLY A 84 3.54 2.21 5.71
C GLY A 84 2.37 2.28 6.69
N SER A 85 1.93 3.47 7.13
CA SER A 85 0.71 3.61 7.97
C SER A 85 -0.58 3.23 7.25
N GLY A 86 -0.64 3.34 5.91
CA GLY A 86 -1.82 3.00 5.11
C GLY A 86 -2.44 4.15 4.29
N LYS A 87 -1.65 5.17 3.94
CA LYS A 87 -2.09 6.37 3.21
C LYS A 87 -2.88 6.03 1.92
N THR A 88 -2.31 5.15 1.09
CA THR A 88 -2.90 4.64 -0.17
C THR A 88 -4.15 3.80 0.10
N SER A 89 -4.11 2.94 1.11
CA SER A 89 -5.24 2.07 1.49
C SER A 89 -6.50 2.88 1.85
N LEU A 90 -6.34 4.08 2.41
CA LEU A 90 -7.46 4.99 2.69
C LEU A 90 -8.08 5.55 1.39
N LEU A 91 -7.26 5.90 0.39
CA LEU A 91 -7.76 6.33 -0.91
C LEU A 91 -8.54 5.22 -1.60
N SER A 92 -7.97 4.02 -1.70
CA SER A 92 -8.64 2.90 -2.38
C SER A 92 -9.90 2.45 -1.63
N TYR A 93 -9.95 2.59 -0.30
CA TYR A 93 -11.18 2.37 0.47
C TYR A 93 -12.24 3.46 0.22
N LEU A 94 -11.84 4.74 0.15
CA LEU A 94 -12.74 5.84 -0.22
C LEU A 94 -13.26 5.70 -1.67
N ASN A 95 -12.42 5.22 -2.58
CA ASN A 95 -12.77 4.92 -3.98
C ASN A 95 -13.90 3.87 -4.06
N GLU A 96 -13.79 2.79 -3.27
CA GLU A 96 -14.85 1.77 -3.19
C GLU A 96 -16.09 2.29 -2.45
N LEU A 97 -15.94 3.01 -1.32
CA LEU A 97 -17.07 3.63 -0.61
C LEU A 97 -17.89 4.55 -1.52
N ALA A 98 -17.25 5.37 -2.35
CA ALA A 98 -17.93 6.24 -3.32
C ALA A 98 -18.77 5.46 -4.36
N LYS A 99 -18.43 4.19 -4.64
CA LYS A 99 -19.16 3.31 -5.55
C LYS A 99 -20.26 2.48 -4.87
N THR A 100 -20.22 2.31 -3.54
CA THR A 100 -21.16 1.41 -2.81
C THR A 100 -22.63 1.77 -2.97
N LYS A 101 -22.97 3.06 -3.08
CA LYS A 101 -24.34 3.52 -3.31
C LYS A 101 -24.61 3.64 -4.81
N GLU A 102 -25.64 2.94 -5.28
CA GLU A 102 -26.10 3.03 -6.68
C GLU A 102 -26.45 4.47 -7.11
N THR A 103 -26.96 5.28 -6.18
CA THR A 103 -27.26 6.71 -6.39
C THR A 103 -26.03 7.61 -6.49
N PHE A 104 -24.86 7.15 -6.05
CA PHE A 104 -23.59 7.85 -6.25
C PHE A 104 -22.98 7.41 -7.60
N PHE A 105 -23.03 6.11 -7.89
CA PHE A 105 -22.39 5.48 -9.03
C PHE A 105 -22.93 5.90 -10.41
N HIS A 106 -24.23 6.20 -10.53
CA HIS A 106 -24.85 6.73 -11.76
C HIS A 106 -24.68 8.26 -11.91
N HIS A 107 -24.24 8.94 -10.85
CA HIS A 107 -24.15 10.41 -10.74
C HIS A 107 -22.75 10.86 -10.29
N SER A 108 -21.68 10.17 -10.72
CA SER A 108 -20.31 10.62 -10.45
C SER A 108 -19.25 10.06 -11.40
N ILE A 109 -18.08 10.69 -11.35
CA ILE A 109 -16.82 10.05 -11.72
C ILE A 109 -15.91 9.97 -10.50
N VAL A 110 -15.14 8.87 -10.40
CA VAL A 110 -14.15 8.65 -9.35
C VAL A 110 -12.83 8.29 -10.01
N PHE A 111 -11.82 9.15 -9.84
CA PHE A 111 -10.50 8.99 -10.43
C PHE A 111 -9.44 8.94 -9.34
N GLU A 112 -8.68 7.84 -9.28
CA GLU A 112 -7.52 7.64 -8.41
C GLU A 112 -6.26 7.61 -9.27
N PHE A 113 -5.28 8.47 -8.99
CA PHE A 113 -4.00 8.57 -9.72
C PHE A 113 -2.84 8.98 -8.81
N GLN A 114 -1.62 8.75 -9.26
CA GLN A 114 -0.42 9.17 -8.53
C GLN A 114 0.06 10.52 -9.08
N LEU A 115 0.50 11.44 -8.23
CA LEU A 115 1.00 12.74 -8.70
C LEU A 115 2.24 12.60 -9.59
N SER A 116 2.96 11.48 -9.46
CA SER A 116 4.07 11.03 -10.30
C SER A 116 3.67 10.66 -11.74
N ASP A 117 2.39 10.40 -12.04
CA ASP A 117 1.86 10.18 -13.39
C ASP A 117 1.87 11.47 -14.24
N ILE A 118 1.96 12.65 -13.61
CA ILE A 118 1.99 13.95 -14.29
C ILE A 118 3.39 14.18 -14.88
N THR A 119 3.50 14.05 -16.20
CA THR A 119 4.78 14.02 -16.93
C THR A 119 5.70 15.20 -16.63
N ARG A 120 6.79 14.93 -15.89
CA ARG A 120 7.92 15.84 -15.63
C ARG A 120 8.51 16.38 -16.94
N GLY A 121 8.79 17.68 -17.02
CA GLY A 121 9.21 18.35 -18.26
C GLY A 121 8.93 19.85 -18.29
N GLY A 122 9.31 20.53 -19.39
CA GLY A 122 9.40 21.99 -19.46
C GLY A 122 8.10 22.81 -19.49
N ASP A 123 6.93 22.17 -19.49
CA ASP A 123 5.63 22.86 -19.41
C ASP A 123 5.25 23.22 -17.97
N ASN A 124 4.51 24.31 -17.78
CA ASN A 124 3.94 24.70 -16.48
C ASN A 124 3.08 23.57 -15.88
N PHE A 125 3.33 23.22 -14.62
CA PHE A 125 2.64 22.14 -13.90
C PHE A 125 1.13 22.29 -13.90
N SER A 126 0.59 23.51 -13.77
CA SER A 126 -0.85 23.78 -13.75
C SER A 126 -1.54 23.27 -15.01
N ILE A 127 -0.94 23.52 -16.19
CA ILE A 127 -1.47 23.04 -17.48
C ILE A 127 -1.40 21.51 -17.53
N LYS A 128 -0.28 20.90 -17.08
CA LYS A 128 -0.16 19.42 -17.01
C LYS A 128 -1.24 18.80 -16.11
N PHE A 129 -1.47 19.39 -14.93
CA PHE A 129 -2.42 18.94 -13.92
C PHE A 129 -3.87 19.00 -14.42
N TYR A 130 -4.32 20.16 -14.92
CA TYR A 130 -5.65 20.28 -15.49
C TYR A 130 -5.82 19.43 -16.76
N CYS A 131 -4.79 19.33 -17.61
CA CYS A 131 -4.83 18.43 -18.77
C CYS A 131 -5.00 16.95 -18.38
N HIS A 132 -4.31 16.48 -17.34
CA HIS A 132 -4.37 15.09 -16.87
C HIS A 132 -5.74 14.78 -16.26
N ILE A 133 -6.22 15.63 -15.35
CA ILE A 133 -7.55 15.50 -14.73
C ILE A 133 -8.67 15.58 -15.77
N LEU A 134 -8.59 16.52 -16.72
CA LEU A 134 -9.63 16.68 -17.74
C LEU A 134 -9.62 15.55 -18.77
N ALA A 135 -8.45 14.99 -19.13
CA ALA A 135 -8.38 13.83 -20.03
C ALA A 135 -9.18 12.64 -19.48
N GLU A 136 -9.00 12.29 -18.20
CA GLU A 136 -9.79 11.23 -17.55
C GLU A 136 -11.25 11.65 -17.37
N THR A 137 -11.50 12.91 -17.01
CA THR A 137 -12.87 13.44 -16.83
C THR A 137 -13.69 13.27 -18.11
N PHE A 138 -13.18 13.69 -19.27
CA PHE A 138 -13.86 13.49 -20.55
C PHE A 138 -13.90 12.02 -20.95
N TRP A 139 -12.86 11.22 -20.69
CA TRP A 139 -12.90 9.78 -20.94
C TRP A 139 -14.05 9.11 -20.17
N GLN A 140 -14.18 9.36 -18.87
CA GLN A 140 -15.25 8.81 -18.03
C GLN A 140 -16.63 9.35 -18.44
N LEU A 141 -16.78 10.66 -18.61
CA LEU A 141 -18.06 11.29 -19.01
C LEU A 141 -18.60 10.72 -20.32
N LEU A 142 -17.73 10.37 -21.29
CA LEU A 142 -18.13 9.81 -22.59
C LEU A 142 -18.30 8.29 -22.56
N LYS A 143 -17.43 7.56 -21.84
CA LYS A 143 -17.30 6.10 -21.95
C LYS A 143 -17.93 5.30 -20.82
N ASN A 144 -18.28 5.91 -19.68
CA ASN A 144 -18.99 5.20 -18.63
C ASN A 144 -20.47 5.03 -19.04
N ASP A 145 -20.85 3.79 -19.37
CA ASP A 145 -22.20 3.44 -19.83
C ASP A 145 -23.28 3.48 -18.73
N LYS A 146 -22.89 3.81 -17.49
CA LYS A 146 -23.81 4.02 -16.37
C LYS A 146 -24.17 5.50 -16.17
N LEU A 147 -23.54 6.40 -16.90
CA LEU A 147 -23.90 7.82 -16.91
C LEU A 147 -25.00 8.08 -17.93
N SER A 148 -25.87 9.04 -17.61
CA SER A 148 -26.99 9.41 -18.47
C SER A 148 -26.55 9.95 -19.84
N THR A 149 -27.36 9.69 -20.87
CA THR A 149 -27.08 10.18 -22.24
C THR A 149 -26.98 11.70 -22.30
N SER A 150 -27.70 12.42 -21.43
CA SER A 150 -27.63 13.88 -21.34
C SER A 150 -26.27 14.37 -20.82
N VAL A 151 -25.66 13.68 -19.85
CA VAL A 151 -24.28 13.96 -19.41
C VAL A 151 -23.27 13.65 -20.52
N LYS A 152 -23.43 12.54 -21.24
CA LYS A 152 -22.60 12.20 -22.42
C LYS A 152 -22.66 13.31 -23.49
N SER A 153 -23.86 13.76 -23.86
CA SER A 153 -24.04 14.84 -24.83
C SER A 153 -23.52 16.20 -24.34
N VAL A 154 -23.55 16.50 -23.05
CA VAL A 154 -22.89 17.70 -22.49
C VAL A 154 -21.38 17.63 -22.71
N ALA A 155 -20.74 16.49 -22.45
CA ALA A 155 -19.31 16.33 -22.68
C ALA A 155 -18.93 16.47 -24.18
N GLU A 156 -19.73 15.92 -25.09
CA GLU A 156 -19.53 16.09 -26.54
C GLU A 156 -19.75 17.55 -27.00
N ASN A 157 -20.75 18.24 -26.44
CA ASN A 157 -20.98 19.67 -26.72
C ASN A 157 -19.82 20.53 -26.21
N ILE A 158 -19.31 20.30 -24.99
CA ILE A 158 -18.14 21.05 -24.48
C ILE A 158 -16.92 20.84 -25.37
N LEU A 159 -16.66 19.63 -25.86
CA LEU A 159 -15.56 19.41 -26.81
C LEU A 159 -15.80 20.14 -28.14
N SER A 160 -17.07 20.23 -28.59
CA SER A 160 -17.47 20.94 -29.80
C SER A 160 -17.43 22.47 -29.68
N ASP A 161 -17.46 23.04 -28.46
CA ASP A 161 -17.22 24.47 -28.21
C ASP A 161 -15.79 24.90 -28.60
N TYR A 162 -14.82 23.97 -28.59
CA TYR A 162 -13.38 24.24 -28.76
C TYR A 162 -12.73 23.51 -29.95
N LEU A 163 -13.31 22.42 -30.45
CA LEU A 163 -12.74 21.56 -31.49
C LEU A 163 -13.67 21.43 -32.71
N GLU A 164 -13.08 21.37 -33.90
CA GLU A 164 -13.80 20.99 -35.12
C GLU A 164 -14.47 19.61 -34.98
N THR A 165 -15.65 19.44 -35.59
CA THR A 165 -16.46 18.20 -35.50
C THR A 165 -15.70 16.95 -35.93
N ASN A 166 -14.77 17.08 -36.88
CA ASN A 166 -13.86 16.01 -37.30
C ASN A 166 -12.94 15.55 -36.15
N LYS A 167 -12.43 16.46 -35.31
CA LYS A 167 -11.55 16.21 -34.16
C LYS A 167 -12.31 15.73 -32.94
N VAL A 168 -13.53 16.23 -32.71
CA VAL A 168 -14.44 15.66 -31.71
C VAL A 168 -14.70 14.19 -32.06
N ALA A 169 -15.08 13.87 -33.31
CA ALA A 169 -15.28 12.50 -33.77
C ALA A 169 -14.00 11.64 -33.69
N GLU A 170 -12.84 12.19 -34.07
CA GLU A 170 -11.55 11.48 -33.97
C GLU A 170 -11.23 11.10 -32.51
N LEU A 171 -11.51 12.00 -31.56
CA LEU A 171 -11.32 11.80 -30.13
C LEU A 171 -12.35 10.85 -29.52
N THR A 172 -13.66 11.05 -29.76
CA THR A 172 -14.72 10.17 -29.24
C THR A 172 -14.66 8.77 -29.83
N SER A 173 -14.09 8.57 -31.02
CA SER A 173 -13.88 7.24 -31.62
C SER A 173 -12.91 6.32 -30.87
N ALA A 174 -12.09 6.88 -29.96
CA ALA A 174 -11.08 6.11 -29.23
C ALA A 174 -11.70 4.94 -28.44
N ARG A 175 -11.15 3.74 -28.65
CA ARG A 175 -11.60 2.49 -27.98
C ARG A 175 -10.94 2.25 -26.63
N THR A 176 -9.85 2.93 -26.32
CA THR A 176 -9.08 2.75 -25.09
C THR A 176 -8.54 4.09 -24.57
N GLN A 177 -8.38 4.15 -23.25
CA GLN A 177 -7.99 5.33 -22.46
C GLN A 177 -6.66 5.96 -22.93
N LYS A 178 -5.59 5.18 -23.11
CA LYS A 178 -4.26 5.73 -23.47
C LYS A 178 -4.25 6.51 -24.80
N PRO A 179 -4.79 5.99 -25.93
CA PRO A 179 -5.01 6.78 -27.14
C PRO A 179 -5.87 8.03 -26.94
N PHE A 180 -6.95 7.95 -26.15
CA PHE A 180 -7.79 9.12 -25.84
C PHE A 180 -6.98 10.20 -25.11
N HIS A 181 -6.22 9.83 -24.06
CA HIS A 181 -5.46 10.79 -23.24
C HIS A 181 -4.34 11.45 -24.05
N SER A 182 -3.63 10.69 -24.88
CA SER A 182 -2.59 11.22 -25.77
C SER A 182 -3.18 12.27 -26.72
N LYS A 183 -4.34 11.97 -27.32
CA LYS A 183 -5.02 12.85 -28.27
C LYS A 183 -5.74 14.04 -27.62
N PHE A 184 -6.32 13.84 -26.44
CA PHE A 184 -6.87 14.92 -25.63
C PHE A 184 -5.77 15.92 -25.29
N LYS A 185 -4.58 15.44 -24.87
CA LYS A 185 -3.42 16.31 -24.65
C LYS A 185 -2.99 17.03 -25.94
N GLU A 186 -2.88 16.34 -27.07
CA GLU A 186 -2.54 16.94 -28.37
C GLU A 186 -3.49 18.10 -28.76
N LEU A 187 -4.81 17.90 -28.58
CA LEU A 187 -5.85 18.83 -29.04
C LEU A 187 -6.17 19.94 -28.02
N MET A 188 -6.25 19.61 -26.73
CA MET A 188 -6.80 20.49 -25.69
C MET A 188 -5.77 21.26 -24.86
N PHE A 189 -4.46 20.97 -24.98
CA PHE A 189 -3.40 21.58 -24.15
C PHE A 189 -3.39 23.12 -24.11
N LYS A 190 -3.92 23.79 -25.14
CA LYS A 190 -4.02 25.27 -25.20
C LYS A 190 -5.26 25.86 -24.52
N TYR A 191 -6.22 25.03 -24.11
CA TYR A 191 -7.51 25.44 -23.55
C TYR A 191 -7.72 24.96 -22.10
N VAL A 192 -6.86 24.07 -21.60
CA VAL A 192 -6.99 23.48 -20.25
C VAL A 192 -6.36 24.34 -19.17
N ASP A 193 -7.22 24.96 -18.36
CA ASP A 193 -6.86 25.70 -17.16
C ASP A 193 -7.91 25.53 -16.04
N GLU A 194 -7.77 26.32 -14.98
CA GLU A 194 -8.70 26.34 -13.86
C GLU A 194 -10.11 26.87 -14.25
N GLU A 195 -10.23 27.84 -15.14
CA GLU A 195 -11.56 28.36 -15.53
C GLU A 195 -12.30 27.32 -16.40
N PHE A 196 -11.62 26.64 -17.32
CA PHE A 196 -12.20 25.54 -18.09
C PHE A 196 -12.55 24.32 -17.21
N PHE A 197 -11.73 23.97 -16.21
CA PHE A 197 -12.05 22.90 -15.26
C PHE A 197 -13.37 23.14 -14.50
N PHE A 198 -13.59 24.37 -14.02
CA PHE A 198 -14.85 24.71 -13.35
C PHE A 198 -16.02 24.92 -14.34
N ASP A 199 -15.79 25.34 -15.59
CA ASP A 199 -16.82 25.35 -16.65
C ASP A 199 -17.35 23.93 -16.94
N VAL A 200 -16.47 22.94 -17.08
CA VAL A 200 -16.85 21.53 -17.27
C VAL A 200 -17.73 21.04 -16.13
N ILE A 201 -17.35 21.30 -14.88
CA ILE A 201 -18.17 20.91 -13.72
C ILE A 201 -19.53 21.61 -13.76
N ASN A 202 -19.56 22.93 -13.98
CA ASN A 202 -20.81 23.71 -14.02
C ASN A 202 -21.74 23.24 -15.14
N LYS A 203 -21.24 23.04 -16.37
CA LYS A 203 -22.04 22.57 -17.51
C LYS A 203 -22.63 21.17 -17.28
N VAL A 204 -21.89 20.25 -16.68
CA VAL A 204 -22.40 18.93 -16.29
C VAL A 204 -23.43 19.05 -15.15
N SER A 205 -23.12 19.79 -14.09
CA SER A 205 -24.04 19.98 -12.94
C SER A 205 -25.34 20.72 -13.29
N ASN A 206 -25.36 21.52 -14.35
CA ASN A 206 -26.59 22.15 -14.87
C ASN A 206 -27.57 21.14 -15.49
N VAL A 207 -27.07 20.02 -16.02
CA VAL A 207 -27.88 18.95 -16.64
C VAL A 207 -28.12 17.79 -15.68
N ASP A 208 -27.21 17.57 -14.72
CA ASP A 208 -27.38 16.65 -13.61
C ASP A 208 -26.96 17.32 -12.28
N PRO A 209 -27.89 17.95 -11.54
CA PRO A 209 -27.60 18.63 -10.27
C PRO A 209 -27.17 17.72 -9.11
N LYS A 210 -27.07 16.40 -9.32
CA LYS A 210 -26.48 15.43 -8.38
C LYS A 210 -25.07 15.00 -8.77
N PHE A 211 -24.64 15.30 -9.99
CA PHE A 211 -23.35 14.84 -10.51
C PHE A 211 -22.19 15.29 -9.63
N THR A 212 -21.34 14.34 -9.22
CA THR A 212 -20.25 14.57 -8.28
C THR A 212 -18.90 14.15 -8.88
N PHE A 213 -17.91 15.01 -8.74
CA PHE A 213 -16.55 14.80 -9.24
C PHE A 213 -15.64 14.40 -8.07
N VAL A 214 -14.99 13.23 -8.15
CA VAL A 214 -14.11 12.73 -7.10
C VAL A 214 -12.70 12.49 -7.65
N TYR A 215 -11.71 13.15 -7.04
CA TYR A 215 -10.29 13.01 -7.40
C TYR A 215 -9.45 12.60 -6.18
N LEU A 216 -8.76 11.47 -6.30
CA LEU A 216 -8.00 10.82 -5.24
C LEU A 216 -6.54 10.76 -5.67
N ILE A 217 -5.67 11.54 -5.01
CA ILE A 217 -4.32 11.85 -5.49
C ILE A 217 -3.31 11.34 -4.46
N ASP A 218 -2.56 10.29 -4.80
CA ASP A 218 -1.45 9.78 -3.97
C ASP A 218 -0.10 10.37 -4.40
N GLU A 219 0.94 10.10 -3.62
CA GLU A 219 2.33 10.47 -3.87
C GLU A 219 2.61 11.98 -3.97
N LEU A 220 1.98 12.81 -3.12
CA LEU A 220 2.44 14.19 -2.89
C LEU A 220 3.93 14.24 -2.47
N ASP A 221 4.40 13.19 -1.78
CA ASP A 221 5.80 12.97 -1.42
C ASP A 221 6.75 12.75 -2.61
N ALA A 222 6.25 12.43 -3.81
CA ALA A 222 7.07 12.38 -5.04
C ALA A 222 7.48 13.77 -5.58
N LEU A 223 7.02 14.86 -4.95
CA LEU A 223 7.46 16.23 -5.22
C LEU A 223 8.77 16.60 -4.51
N ALA A 224 9.18 15.86 -3.47
CA ALA A 224 10.35 16.21 -2.65
C ALA A 224 11.65 16.28 -3.47
N ASP A 225 11.76 15.46 -4.52
CA ASP A 225 12.85 15.44 -5.49
C ASP A 225 12.86 16.68 -6.44
N PHE A 226 11.77 17.47 -6.48
CA PHE A 226 11.50 18.49 -7.50
C PHE A 226 11.00 19.82 -6.89
N LEU A 227 11.88 20.55 -6.20
CA LEU A 227 11.57 21.84 -5.53
C LEU A 227 10.78 22.85 -6.38
N ASN A 228 11.06 22.97 -7.68
CA ASN A 228 10.31 23.87 -8.56
C ASN A 228 8.87 23.37 -8.81
N GLU A 229 8.69 22.08 -9.09
CA GLU A 229 7.36 21.49 -9.30
C GLU A 229 6.54 21.48 -7.99
N THR A 230 7.19 21.41 -6.81
CA THR A 230 6.54 21.63 -5.50
C THR A 230 5.86 23.00 -5.41
N GLN A 231 6.55 24.08 -5.81
CA GLN A 231 5.99 25.43 -5.75
C GLN A 231 4.85 25.63 -6.76
N GLU A 232 5.00 25.15 -8.00
CA GLU A 232 3.93 25.22 -8.99
C GLU A 232 2.71 24.37 -8.59
N THR A 233 2.91 23.19 -8.00
CA THR A 233 1.81 22.36 -7.46
C THR A 233 1.10 23.10 -6.33
N ARG A 234 1.84 23.72 -5.41
CA ARG A 234 1.27 24.49 -4.28
C ARG A 234 0.45 25.67 -4.77
N LEU A 235 0.92 26.40 -5.77
CA LEU A 235 0.16 27.49 -6.41
C LEU A 235 -1.10 26.96 -7.11
N THR A 236 -1.00 25.85 -7.83
CA THR A 236 -2.13 25.23 -8.56
C THR A 236 -3.24 24.79 -7.60
N LEU A 237 -2.92 24.01 -6.56
CA LEU A 237 -3.90 23.57 -5.57
C LEU A 237 -4.46 24.75 -4.76
N LYS A 238 -3.63 25.74 -4.41
CA LYS A 238 -4.06 26.97 -3.71
C LYS A 238 -5.08 27.78 -4.50
N GLN A 239 -4.93 27.87 -5.83
CA GLN A 239 -5.90 28.54 -6.70
C GLN A 239 -7.24 27.80 -6.65
N LEU A 240 -7.23 26.49 -6.92
CA LEU A 240 -8.41 25.62 -6.89
C LEU A 240 -9.16 25.71 -5.56
N ILE A 241 -8.46 25.55 -4.43
CA ILE A 241 -9.03 25.65 -3.08
C ILE A 241 -9.63 27.04 -2.87
N ARG A 242 -8.91 28.13 -3.20
CA ARG A 242 -9.43 29.51 -3.07
C ARG A 242 -10.67 29.75 -3.91
N LYS A 243 -10.78 29.16 -5.10
CA LYS A 243 -11.92 29.32 -5.99
C LYS A 243 -13.16 28.60 -5.47
N SER A 244 -13.02 27.35 -5.03
CA SER A 244 -14.11 26.57 -4.43
C SER A 244 -14.61 27.17 -3.12
N PHE A 245 -13.72 27.54 -2.19
CA PHE A 245 -14.10 28.18 -0.92
C PHE A 245 -14.63 29.61 -1.13
N GLY A 246 -13.99 30.38 -2.00
CA GLY A 246 -14.23 31.82 -2.17
C GLY A 246 -15.29 32.18 -3.23
N LYS A 247 -14.95 32.01 -4.52
CA LYS A 247 -15.85 32.42 -5.64
C LYS A 247 -17.15 31.61 -5.66
N LEU A 248 -17.07 30.31 -5.37
CA LEU A 248 -18.22 29.37 -5.47
C LEU A 248 -18.95 29.15 -4.13
N GLY A 249 -18.45 29.73 -3.03
CA GLY A 249 -19.11 29.65 -1.71
C GLY A 249 -19.38 28.22 -1.24
N LEU A 250 -18.44 27.29 -1.51
CA LEU A 250 -18.52 25.84 -1.27
C LEU A 250 -19.60 25.06 -2.03
N LYS A 251 -20.51 25.69 -2.80
CA LYS A 251 -21.65 25.01 -3.45
C LYS A 251 -21.26 24.33 -4.77
N ILE A 252 -20.41 23.32 -4.67
CA ILE A 252 -19.94 22.53 -5.81
C ILE A 252 -19.69 21.08 -5.38
N ARG A 253 -20.21 20.13 -6.17
CA ARG A 253 -20.10 18.69 -5.94
C ARG A 253 -18.74 18.16 -6.38
N LEU A 254 -17.71 18.56 -5.64
CA LEU A 254 -16.32 18.24 -5.91
C LEU A 254 -15.66 17.75 -4.60
N LEU A 255 -15.11 16.54 -4.63
CA LEU A 255 -14.37 15.93 -3.52
C LEU A 255 -12.94 15.64 -3.97
N MET A 256 -11.96 16.15 -3.24
CA MET A 256 -10.54 15.98 -3.55
C MET A 256 -9.76 15.52 -2.31
N TYR A 257 -9.03 14.42 -2.43
CA TYR A 257 -8.07 13.97 -1.42
C TYR A 257 -6.67 14.02 -2.02
N VAL A 258 -5.71 14.58 -1.28
CA VAL A 258 -4.30 14.62 -1.65
C VAL A 258 -3.47 14.04 -0.52
N VAL A 259 -2.61 13.08 -0.84
CA VAL A 259 -2.04 12.16 0.15
C VAL A 259 -0.52 12.13 0.06
N GLY A 260 0.14 12.17 1.22
CA GLY A 260 1.60 12.23 1.29
C GLY A 260 2.18 11.81 2.63
N THR A 261 3.49 11.94 2.78
CA THR A 261 4.14 11.77 4.09
C THR A 261 3.79 12.91 5.04
N SER A 262 3.81 12.63 6.35
CA SER A 262 3.58 13.62 7.42
C SER A 262 4.37 14.91 7.23
N GLU A 263 5.66 14.78 6.90
CA GLU A 263 6.59 15.88 6.68
C GLU A 263 6.24 16.67 5.42
N ASN A 264 6.04 16.00 4.27
CA ASN A 264 5.75 16.69 3.01
C ASN A 264 4.39 17.40 3.04
N VAL A 265 3.35 16.80 3.66
CA VAL A 265 2.06 17.47 3.87
C VAL A 265 2.20 18.67 4.82
N GLY A 266 2.95 18.52 5.92
CA GLY A 266 3.22 19.61 6.86
C GLY A 266 3.89 20.80 6.19
N ASN A 267 5.02 20.58 5.52
CA ASN A 267 5.77 21.61 4.79
C ASN A 267 4.92 22.28 3.70
N PHE A 268 4.11 21.49 2.96
CA PHE A 268 3.24 22.01 1.91
C PHE A 268 2.14 22.95 2.43
N ILE A 269 1.68 22.75 3.68
CA ILE A 269 0.67 23.59 4.33
C ILE A 269 1.30 24.77 5.07
N GLU A 270 2.38 24.55 5.82
CA GLU A 270 3.01 25.59 6.66
C GLU A 270 3.70 26.69 5.84
N GLU A 271 4.27 26.36 4.68
CA GLU A 271 4.84 27.35 3.76
C GLU A 271 3.79 28.22 3.06
N ASP A 272 2.48 27.96 3.22
CA ASP A 272 1.43 28.81 2.66
C ASP A 272 0.25 29.07 3.61
N GLN A 273 0.28 30.25 4.23
CA GLN A 273 -0.75 30.74 5.15
C GLN A 273 -2.19 30.66 4.61
N VAL A 274 -2.40 30.65 3.28
CA VAL A 274 -3.73 30.49 2.68
C VAL A 274 -4.20 29.04 2.75
N ILE A 275 -3.33 28.08 2.45
CA ILE A 275 -3.65 26.65 2.56
C ILE A 275 -3.86 26.30 4.04
N GLN A 276 -2.97 26.78 4.90
CA GLN A 276 -3.06 26.65 6.35
C GLN A 276 -4.39 27.19 6.92
N SER A 277 -4.82 28.38 6.52
CA SER A 277 -6.05 29.00 7.03
C SER A 277 -7.34 28.41 6.47
N LEU A 278 -7.36 27.96 5.21
CA LEU A 278 -8.56 27.36 4.60
C LEU A 278 -8.77 25.90 5.00
N ILE A 279 -7.72 25.06 4.93
CA ILE A 279 -7.84 23.60 5.06
C ILE A 279 -6.88 22.96 6.08
N GLY A 280 -5.97 23.72 6.71
CA GLY A 280 -5.06 23.17 7.72
C GLY A 280 -5.78 22.53 8.93
N SER A 281 -6.97 23.03 9.30
CA SER A 281 -7.78 22.40 10.35
C SER A 281 -8.54 21.13 9.90
N GLN A 282 -8.50 20.80 8.61
CA GLN A 282 -9.23 19.70 7.97
C GLN A 282 -8.31 18.52 7.59
N VAL A 283 -7.01 18.58 7.88
CA VAL A 283 -6.05 17.49 7.60
C VAL A 283 -6.39 16.23 8.39
N ILE A 284 -6.28 15.07 7.73
CA ILE A 284 -6.43 13.74 8.31
C ILE A 284 -5.03 13.18 8.60
N ASN A 285 -4.75 12.84 9.85
CA ASN A 285 -3.40 12.44 10.29
C ASN A 285 -3.40 10.97 10.74
N LEU A 286 -3.00 10.08 9.83
CA LEU A 286 -2.99 8.63 10.04
C LEU A 286 -1.76 8.20 10.84
N ASN A 287 -2.00 7.75 12.06
CA ASN A 287 -0.93 7.27 12.93
C ASN A 287 -0.35 5.92 12.45
N LYS A 288 0.85 5.59 12.94
CA LYS A 288 1.68 4.44 12.50
C LYS A 288 1.03 3.07 12.67
N GLY A 289 0.20 2.93 13.70
CA GLY A 289 -0.28 1.67 14.23
C GLY A 289 -0.47 1.77 15.74
N TYR A 290 -1.55 1.19 16.27
CA TYR A 290 -1.82 1.08 17.71
C TYR A 290 -1.62 -0.36 18.22
N SER A 291 -1.37 -0.51 19.52
CA SER A 291 -1.15 -1.83 20.17
C SER A 291 -2.23 -2.85 19.80
N ASN A 292 -3.50 -2.46 19.84
CA ASN A 292 -4.63 -3.32 19.45
C ASN A 292 -4.65 -3.66 17.95
N GLU A 293 -4.19 -2.78 17.05
CA GLU A 293 -4.06 -3.12 15.62
C GLU A 293 -2.95 -4.16 15.41
N PHE A 294 -1.81 -4.02 16.09
CA PHE A 294 -0.73 -5.00 16.04
C PHE A 294 -1.17 -6.36 16.63
N GLU A 295 -1.98 -6.35 17.70
CA GLU A 295 -2.60 -7.53 18.29
C GLU A 295 -3.60 -8.20 17.33
N ILE A 296 -4.51 -7.45 16.71
CA ILE A 296 -5.46 -7.99 15.71
C ILE A 296 -4.72 -8.58 14.49
N ILE A 297 -3.63 -7.96 14.04
CA ILE A 297 -2.74 -8.52 13.02
C ILE A 297 -2.14 -9.85 13.49
N LYS A 298 -1.56 -9.88 14.71
CA LYS A 298 -0.99 -11.09 15.31
C LYS A 298 -2.05 -12.19 15.41
N GLU A 299 -3.22 -11.93 15.98
CA GLU A 299 -4.28 -12.92 16.17
C GLU A 299 -4.76 -13.54 14.84
N LYS A 300 -4.95 -12.73 13.79
CA LYS A 300 -5.31 -13.22 12.45
C LYS A 300 -4.25 -14.16 11.87
N ILE A 301 -2.97 -13.91 12.13
CA ILE A 301 -1.83 -14.74 11.69
C ILE A 301 -1.74 -16.00 12.55
N ASP A 302 -1.69 -15.84 13.88
CA ASP A 302 -1.63 -16.89 14.91
C ASP A 302 -2.75 -17.92 14.74
N SER A 303 -3.98 -17.46 14.53
CA SER A 303 -5.15 -18.32 14.32
C SER A 303 -5.01 -19.17 13.05
N ARG A 304 -4.48 -18.61 11.96
CA ARG A 304 -4.26 -19.33 10.70
C ARG A 304 -3.16 -20.39 10.80
N ILE A 305 -2.10 -20.11 11.58
CA ILE A 305 -1.01 -21.05 11.87
C ILE A 305 -1.49 -22.18 12.79
N LYS A 306 -2.20 -21.84 13.88
CA LYS A 306 -2.87 -22.81 14.77
C LYS A 306 -3.77 -23.76 13.98
N GLY A 307 -4.68 -23.22 13.16
CA GLY A 307 -5.63 -24.00 12.36
C GLY A 307 -4.99 -24.89 11.29
N ALA A 308 -3.76 -24.59 10.85
CA ALA A 308 -3.03 -25.40 9.88
C ALA A 308 -2.17 -26.51 10.51
N TYR A 309 -1.58 -26.26 11.68
CA TYR A 309 -0.54 -27.13 12.26
C TYR A 309 -0.85 -27.71 13.64
N SER A 310 -2.00 -27.40 14.25
CA SER A 310 -2.41 -28.05 15.50
C SER A 310 -2.45 -29.58 15.32
N GLY A 311 -1.59 -30.30 16.05
CA GLY A 311 -1.39 -31.75 15.93
C GLY A 311 -0.12 -32.18 15.20
N TYR A 312 0.64 -31.27 14.58
CA TYR A 312 1.94 -31.59 13.99
C TYR A 312 2.98 -31.86 15.10
N GLN A 313 3.86 -32.85 14.89
CA GLN A 313 4.87 -33.28 15.88
C GLN A 313 5.71 -32.13 16.45
N ASN A 314 6.16 -31.21 15.59
CA ASN A 314 7.00 -30.07 15.99
C ASN A 314 6.19 -28.82 16.39
N PHE A 315 4.85 -28.86 16.36
CA PHE A 315 4.00 -27.68 16.54
C PHE A 315 4.27 -26.98 17.86
N ASN A 316 4.38 -27.72 18.97
CA ASN A 316 4.55 -27.11 20.29
C ASN A 316 5.86 -26.30 20.42
N GLN A 317 6.95 -26.74 19.77
CA GLN A 317 8.23 -26.03 19.77
C GLN A 317 8.17 -24.79 18.88
N ALA A 318 7.69 -24.94 17.64
CA ALA A 318 7.47 -23.83 16.72
C ALA A 318 6.52 -22.78 17.32
N TRP A 319 5.48 -23.21 18.03
CA TRP A 319 4.51 -22.33 18.67
C TRP A 319 5.10 -21.53 19.84
N GLN A 320 5.98 -22.13 20.63
CA GLN A 320 6.74 -21.41 21.65
C GLN A 320 7.64 -20.34 21.03
N GLU A 321 8.35 -20.65 19.94
CA GLU A 321 9.16 -19.64 19.24
C GLU A 321 8.31 -18.51 18.64
N ILE A 322 7.12 -18.81 18.08
CA ILE A 322 6.20 -17.79 17.54
C ILE A 322 5.66 -16.86 18.64
N GLN A 323 5.35 -17.39 19.82
CA GLN A 323 4.87 -16.56 20.94
C GLN A 323 5.96 -15.71 21.59
N ASN A 324 7.23 -16.13 21.48
CA ASN A 324 8.38 -15.37 21.97
C ASN A 324 8.81 -14.24 21.02
N ILE A 325 8.25 -14.11 19.82
CA ILE A 325 8.55 -12.98 18.92
C ILE A 325 8.05 -11.66 19.54
N SER A 326 8.97 -10.72 19.76
CA SER A 326 8.67 -9.43 20.38
C SER A 326 7.81 -8.52 19.50
N ILE A 327 6.74 -7.97 20.08
CA ILE A 327 5.83 -7.02 19.41
C ILE A 327 6.40 -5.60 19.59
N ASN A 328 6.99 -5.05 18.53
CA ASN A 328 7.52 -3.69 18.56
C ASN A 328 6.50 -2.64 18.10
N SER A 329 5.69 -2.17 19.04
CA SER A 329 4.67 -1.11 18.84
C SER A 329 5.24 0.27 18.46
N THR A 330 6.56 0.45 18.43
CA THR A 330 7.15 1.70 17.94
C THR A 330 7.13 1.82 16.41
N SER A 331 7.04 0.69 15.70
CA SER A 331 7.08 0.56 14.23
C SER A 331 5.76 0.94 13.53
N THR A 332 5.74 0.97 12.20
CA THR A 332 4.50 1.14 11.40
C THR A 332 3.81 -0.20 11.14
N LEU A 333 2.51 -0.22 10.82
CA LEU A 333 1.80 -1.48 10.52
C LEU A 333 2.48 -2.32 9.42
N ARG A 334 3.04 -1.66 8.38
CA ARG A 334 3.79 -2.36 7.32
C ARG A 334 5.09 -2.97 7.83
N GLU A 335 5.87 -2.23 8.62
CA GLU A 335 7.10 -2.74 9.24
C GLU A 335 6.82 -3.88 10.22
N PHE A 336 5.72 -3.81 10.98
CA PHE A 336 5.31 -4.89 11.87
C PHE A 336 4.96 -6.15 11.08
N CYS A 337 4.13 -6.04 10.03
CA CYS A 337 3.81 -7.18 9.16
C CYS A 337 5.06 -7.77 8.48
N GLN A 338 6.01 -6.92 8.06
CA GLN A 338 7.31 -7.35 7.54
C GLN A 338 8.13 -8.12 8.60
N LYS A 339 8.34 -7.54 9.79
CA LYS A 339 9.16 -8.15 10.85
C LYS A 339 8.52 -9.43 11.38
N TYR A 340 7.24 -9.38 11.76
CA TYR A 340 6.49 -10.50 12.32
C TYR A 340 6.29 -11.63 11.28
N GLY A 341 5.90 -11.27 10.05
CA GLY A 341 5.76 -12.23 8.95
C GLY A 341 7.07 -12.93 8.59
N ASN A 342 8.19 -12.20 8.52
CA ASN A 342 9.50 -12.80 8.23
C ASN A 342 10.01 -13.68 9.37
N ALA A 343 9.82 -13.29 10.64
CA ALA A 343 10.18 -14.12 11.78
C ALA A 343 9.40 -15.46 11.77
N ILE A 344 8.10 -15.41 11.49
CA ILE A 344 7.28 -16.63 11.35
C ILE A 344 7.69 -17.44 10.11
N LEU A 345 8.06 -16.82 8.98
CA LEU A 345 8.59 -17.54 7.81
C LEU A 345 9.88 -18.32 8.13
N GLN A 346 10.75 -17.78 8.98
CA GLN A 346 11.96 -18.50 9.44
C GLN A 346 11.59 -19.71 10.31
N ILE A 347 10.68 -19.56 11.28
CA ILE A 347 10.19 -20.66 12.12
C ILE A 347 9.45 -21.72 11.28
N HIS A 348 8.67 -21.28 10.28
CA HIS A 348 8.01 -22.16 9.31
C HIS A 348 9.01 -22.98 8.50
N ALA A 349 10.05 -22.34 7.95
CA ALA A 349 11.11 -23.02 7.23
C ALA A 349 11.90 -24.01 8.12
N LYS A 350 12.05 -23.70 9.41
CA LYS A 350 12.74 -24.54 10.42
C LYS A 350 11.94 -25.78 10.85
N TYR A 351 10.62 -25.67 11.02
CA TYR A 351 9.80 -26.73 11.62
C TYR A 351 8.72 -27.36 10.73
N PHE A 352 8.25 -26.65 9.71
CA PHE A 352 7.12 -27.04 8.86
C PHE A 352 7.48 -27.17 7.38
N SER A 353 8.74 -26.98 7.00
CA SER A 353 9.23 -27.20 5.64
C SER A 353 8.88 -28.60 5.10
N GLU A 354 8.76 -28.70 3.78
CA GLU A 354 8.74 -29.97 3.06
C GLU A 354 10.17 -30.44 2.82
N ALA A 355 10.37 -31.77 2.74
CA ALA A 355 11.55 -32.29 2.06
C ALA A 355 11.53 -31.79 0.59
N PRO A 356 12.68 -31.44 -0.02
CA PRO A 356 12.71 -30.86 -1.38
C PRO A 356 12.01 -31.72 -2.45
N GLU A 357 11.92 -33.03 -2.22
CA GLU A 357 11.20 -34.00 -3.05
C GLU A 357 9.67 -33.81 -2.97
N GLN A 358 9.11 -33.64 -1.76
CA GLN A 358 7.66 -33.51 -1.52
C GLN A 358 7.07 -32.17 -2.01
N ALA A 359 7.89 -31.12 -2.09
CA ALA A 359 7.47 -29.84 -2.67
C ALA A 359 7.21 -29.97 -4.19
N PHE A 360 7.98 -30.80 -4.88
CA PHE A 360 7.85 -31.04 -6.32
C PHE A 360 6.58 -31.85 -6.66
N GLU A 361 6.24 -32.85 -5.84
CA GLU A 361 4.99 -33.60 -5.89
C GLU A 361 3.74 -32.69 -5.70
N GLY A 362 3.90 -31.56 -5.00
CA GLY A 362 2.83 -30.58 -4.76
C GLY A 362 2.41 -29.79 -6.00
N ASP A 363 3.35 -29.25 -6.77
CA ASP A 363 3.07 -28.52 -8.02
C ASP A 363 2.51 -29.43 -9.12
N ALA A 364 2.92 -30.71 -9.12
CA ALA A 364 2.54 -31.68 -10.13
C ALA A 364 1.02 -31.84 -10.33
N ARG A 365 0.26 -31.79 -9.23
CA ARG A 365 -1.20 -31.95 -9.24
C ARG A 365 -1.91 -30.84 -10.00
N ASN A 366 -1.59 -29.58 -9.69
CA ASN A 366 -2.18 -28.40 -10.35
C ASN A 366 -1.82 -28.39 -11.84
N LEU A 367 -0.59 -28.81 -12.16
CA LEU A 367 -0.09 -28.90 -13.52
C LEU A 367 -0.83 -29.97 -14.34
N ILE A 368 -1.05 -31.16 -13.77
CA ILE A 368 -1.83 -32.25 -14.40
C ILE A 368 -3.31 -31.90 -14.51
N GLU A 369 -3.93 -31.29 -13.49
CA GLU A 369 -5.33 -30.85 -13.58
C GLU A 369 -5.52 -29.86 -14.74
N SER A 370 -4.58 -28.92 -14.92
CA SER A 370 -4.56 -27.99 -16.05
C SER A 370 -4.41 -28.71 -17.40
N GLN A 371 -3.49 -29.67 -17.51
CA GLN A 371 -3.30 -30.47 -18.74
C GLN A 371 -4.53 -31.34 -19.07
N CYS A 372 -5.17 -31.95 -18.07
CA CYS A 372 -6.40 -32.73 -18.24
C CYS A 372 -7.55 -31.84 -18.72
N LYS A 373 -7.72 -30.63 -18.15
CA LYS A 373 -8.71 -29.64 -18.61
C LYS A 373 -8.48 -29.23 -20.06
N GLN A 374 -7.22 -29.07 -20.49
CA GLN A 374 -6.89 -28.73 -21.88
C GLN A 374 -7.18 -29.89 -22.85
N GLN A 375 -6.79 -31.12 -22.51
CA GLN A 375 -6.90 -32.26 -23.43
C GLN A 375 -8.32 -32.84 -23.50
N TRP A 376 -9.07 -32.83 -22.39
CA TRP A 376 -10.49 -33.21 -22.36
C TRP A 376 -11.47 -32.05 -22.59
N VAL A 377 -11.01 -30.86 -23.00
CA VAL A 377 -11.85 -29.65 -23.18
C VAL A 377 -13.09 -29.89 -24.07
N LYS A 378 -12.98 -30.74 -25.09
CA LYS A 378 -14.09 -31.10 -26.00
C LYS A 378 -15.22 -31.88 -25.32
N PHE A 379 -14.91 -32.57 -24.22
CA PHE A 379 -15.87 -33.29 -23.38
C PHE A 379 -16.38 -32.40 -22.26
N LEU A 380 -15.48 -31.68 -21.57
CA LEU A 380 -15.81 -30.77 -20.46
C LEU A 380 -16.69 -29.57 -20.85
N ASN A 381 -16.72 -29.19 -22.13
CA ASN A 381 -17.67 -28.21 -22.67
C ASN A 381 -19.12 -28.74 -22.79
N GLN A 382 -19.38 -30.01 -22.44
CA GLN A 382 -20.70 -30.65 -22.48
C GLN A 382 -21.21 -30.83 -21.04
N GLN A 383 -22.43 -30.38 -20.73
CA GLN A 383 -22.95 -30.28 -19.35
C GLN A 383 -22.98 -31.60 -18.55
N ALA A 384 -22.93 -32.76 -19.22
CA ALA A 384 -22.94 -34.07 -18.58
C ALA A 384 -21.57 -34.56 -18.08
N TYR A 385 -20.47 -33.85 -18.42
CA TYR A 385 -19.11 -34.21 -18.06
C TYR A 385 -18.55 -33.32 -16.94
N THR A 386 -17.87 -33.93 -15.97
CA THR A 386 -17.17 -33.23 -14.88
C THR A 386 -15.80 -33.84 -14.62
N LEU A 387 -14.87 -33.05 -14.07
CA LEU A 387 -13.53 -33.50 -13.70
C LEU A 387 -13.45 -33.68 -12.19
N SER A 388 -12.99 -34.85 -11.75
CA SER A 388 -12.86 -35.24 -10.34
C SER A 388 -11.39 -35.44 -10.02
N VAL A 389 -10.82 -34.58 -9.18
CA VAL A 389 -9.44 -34.75 -8.67
C VAL A 389 -9.50 -35.67 -7.47
N VAL A 390 -8.81 -36.81 -7.54
CA VAL A 390 -8.93 -37.88 -6.55
C VAL A 390 -7.73 -37.82 -5.59
N PRO A 391 -7.93 -37.99 -4.26
CA PRO A 391 -6.82 -38.00 -3.31
C PRO A 391 -5.79 -39.08 -3.65
N THR A 392 -4.50 -38.73 -3.60
CA THR A 392 -3.38 -39.65 -3.95
C THR A 392 -3.10 -40.70 -2.88
N THR A 393 -3.96 -40.78 -1.86
CA THR A 393 -4.09 -41.91 -0.92
C THR A 393 -5.00 -43.02 -1.47
N ASN A 394 -5.72 -42.78 -2.57
CA ASN A 394 -6.50 -43.79 -3.27
C ASN A 394 -5.58 -44.71 -4.08
N VAL A 395 -5.55 -45.98 -3.71
CA VAL A 395 -4.66 -46.99 -4.28
C VAL A 395 -5.38 -47.71 -5.43
N GLN A 396 -4.87 -47.57 -6.65
CA GLN A 396 -5.41 -48.20 -7.85
C GLN A 396 -4.53 -49.38 -8.27
N ALA A 397 -5.10 -50.59 -8.34
CA ALA A 397 -4.37 -51.84 -8.64
C ALA A 397 -3.13 -52.10 -7.73
N ASN A 398 -3.21 -51.73 -6.45
CA ASN A 398 -2.12 -51.73 -5.46
C ASN A 398 -1.04 -50.63 -5.64
N HIS A 399 -1.18 -49.75 -6.63
CA HIS A 399 -0.27 -48.63 -6.88
C HIS A 399 -0.83 -47.29 -6.36
N ALA A 400 0.04 -46.44 -5.83
CA ALA A 400 -0.28 -45.09 -5.39
C ALA A 400 0.49 -44.10 -6.29
N PHE A 401 -0.23 -43.44 -7.18
CA PHE A 401 0.33 -42.46 -8.12
C PHE A 401 0.46 -41.09 -7.46
N ASP A 402 1.51 -40.32 -7.79
CA ASP A 402 1.69 -38.96 -7.27
C ASP A 402 0.53 -38.03 -7.66
N CYS A 403 -0.17 -38.33 -8.75
CA CYS A 403 -1.36 -37.64 -9.26
C CYS A 403 -2.35 -38.62 -9.89
N TYR A 404 -3.64 -38.49 -9.55
CA TYR A 404 -4.73 -39.24 -10.16
C TYR A 404 -5.99 -38.37 -10.33
N VAL A 405 -6.54 -38.33 -11.54
CA VAL A 405 -7.71 -37.52 -11.91
C VAL A 405 -8.67 -38.34 -12.76
N GLU A 406 -9.96 -38.22 -12.51
CA GLU A 406 -11.02 -38.91 -13.26
C GLU A 406 -11.87 -37.93 -14.07
N LEU A 407 -12.14 -38.29 -15.34
CA LEU A 407 -13.20 -37.67 -16.13
C LEU A 407 -14.48 -38.46 -15.91
N MET A 408 -15.52 -37.79 -15.41
CA MET A 408 -16.81 -38.36 -15.10
C MET A 408 -17.82 -37.98 -16.18
N HIS A 409 -18.74 -38.88 -16.52
CA HIS A 409 -19.93 -38.60 -17.33
C HIS A 409 -21.16 -39.15 -16.60
N ASN A 410 -22.12 -38.26 -16.28
CA ASN A 410 -23.30 -38.59 -15.45
C ASN A 410 -22.96 -39.40 -14.18
N GLY A 411 -21.89 -39.04 -13.49
CA GLY A 411 -21.42 -39.69 -12.26
C GLY A 411 -20.62 -40.99 -12.43
N ASN A 412 -20.34 -41.43 -13.66
CA ASN A 412 -19.52 -42.62 -13.94
C ASN A 412 -18.15 -42.23 -14.51
N THR A 413 -17.07 -42.84 -14.04
CA THR A 413 -15.70 -42.66 -14.58
C THR A 413 -15.64 -43.18 -16.02
N VAL A 414 -15.29 -42.31 -16.97
CA VAL A 414 -15.18 -42.64 -18.41
C VAL A 414 -13.78 -42.51 -18.99
N ALA A 415 -12.90 -41.73 -18.35
CA ALA A 415 -11.45 -41.74 -18.61
C ALA A 415 -10.68 -41.36 -17.34
N ARG A 416 -9.39 -41.70 -17.31
CA ARG A 416 -8.48 -41.49 -16.17
C ARG A 416 -7.21 -40.79 -16.62
N ALA A 417 -6.63 -40.00 -15.73
CA ALA A 417 -5.32 -39.43 -15.90
C ALA A 417 -4.43 -39.81 -14.71
N PHE A 418 -3.25 -40.34 -15.02
CA PHE A 418 -2.23 -40.77 -14.06
C PHE A 418 -1.01 -39.88 -14.23
N GLY A 419 -0.29 -39.58 -13.14
CA GLY A 419 0.97 -38.85 -13.28
C GLY A 419 1.94 -39.08 -12.13
N GLU A 420 3.22 -39.05 -12.51
CA GLU A 420 4.37 -39.15 -11.64
C GLU A 420 5.26 -37.92 -11.77
N ALA A 421 5.83 -37.45 -10.67
CA ALA A 421 6.74 -36.33 -10.56
C ALA A 421 8.06 -36.82 -9.95
N LYS A 422 9.14 -36.87 -10.75
CA LYS A 422 10.44 -37.42 -10.31
C LYS A 422 11.58 -36.56 -10.84
N ASN A 423 12.60 -36.35 -10.00
CA ASN A 423 13.82 -35.65 -10.41
C ASN A 423 14.62 -36.49 -11.45
N TYR A 424 15.43 -35.82 -12.28
CA TYR A 424 16.10 -36.39 -13.46
C TYR A 424 16.75 -37.77 -13.24
N GLU A 425 17.52 -37.91 -12.16
CA GLU A 425 18.28 -39.12 -11.84
C GLU A 425 17.35 -40.32 -11.57
N LEU A 426 16.23 -40.07 -10.89
CA LEU A 426 15.20 -41.07 -10.57
C LEU A 426 14.26 -41.37 -11.74
N LEU A 427 14.08 -40.43 -12.69
CA LEU A 427 13.17 -40.62 -13.82
C LEU A 427 13.62 -41.75 -14.75
N SER A 428 14.94 -41.90 -14.92
CA SER A 428 15.53 -42.94 -15.76
C SER A 428 15.28 -44.38 -15.26
N SER A 429 15.16 -44.57 -13.95
CA SER A 429 14.84 -45.86 -13.31
C SER A 429 13.34 -46.04 -13.09
N HIS A 430 12.61 -44.98 -12.74
CA HIS A 430 11.17 -45.04 -12.47
C HIS A 430 10.29 -45.16 -13.73
N LEU A 431 10.82 -44.86 -14.92
CA LEU A 431 10.08 -45.00 -16.18
C LEU A 431 9.48 -46.40 -16.35
N GLU A 432 10.26 -47.46 -16.13
CA GLU A 432 9.75 -48.84 -16.32
C GLU A 432 8.71 -49.20 -15.25
N THR A 433 8.95 -48.82 -13.98
CA THR A 433 8.00 -48.95 -12.87
C THR A 433 6.63 -48.33 -13.19
N PHE A 434 6.60 -47.06 -13.59
CA PHE A 434 5.35 -46.38 -13.98
C PHE A 434 4.72 -47.00 -15.23
N SER A 435 5.53 -47.53 -16.15
CA SER A 435 5.05 -48.25 -17.34
C SER A 435 4.43 -49.61 -17.02
N GLU A 436 4.75 -50.20 -15.87
CA GLU A 436 4.12 -51.42 -15.36
C GLU A 436 2.83 -51.07 -14.62
N TRP A 437 2.86 -50.04 -13.75
CA TRP A 437 1.66 -49.54 -13.06
C TRP A 437 0.53 -49.16 -14.03
N LEU A 438 0.86 -48.53 -15.16
CA LEU A 438 -0.11 -48.19 -16.22
C LEU A 438 -0.74 -49.43 -16.87
N LYS A 439 -0.02 -50.56 -16.99
CA LYS A 439 -0.60 -51.82 -17.49
C LYS A 439 -1.58 -52.40 -16.47
N ASP A 440 -1.20 -52.38 -15.19
CA ASP A 440 -1.99 -52.98 -14.10
C ASP A 440 -3.33 -52.25 -13.87
N VAL A 441 -3.37 -50.93 -14.06
CA VAL A 441 -4.62 -50.14 -14.06
C VAL A 441 -5.39 -50.18 -15.39
N THR A 442 -4.94 -50.96 -16.37
CA THR A 442 -5.53 -51.14 -17.71
C THR A 442 -5.65 -49.86 -18.54
N PHE A 443 -4.61 -49.02 -18.53
CA PHE A 443 -4.50 -47.73 -19.24
C PHE A 443 -4.84 -47.80 -20.74
N LYS A 444 -5.74 -46.91 -21.21
CA LYS A 444 -6.23 -46.82 -22.59
C LYS A 444 -5.93 -45.45 -23.23
N PRO A 445 -4.70 -45.22 -23.74
CA PRO A 445 -4.32 -43.97 -24.39
C PRO A 445 -4.98 -43.74 -25.76
N SER A 446 -5.63 -44.77 -26.32
CA SER A 446 -6.18 -44.74 -27.68
C SER A 446 -7.70 -44.51 -27.66
N ASN A 447 -8.14 -43.41 -28.28
CA ASN A 447 -9.56 -43.16 -28.53
C ASN A 447 -10.07 -44.11 -29.62
N TYR A 448 -10.70 -45.20 -29.19
CA TYR A 448 -11.59 -46.01 -30.02
C TYR A 448 -13.04 -45.65 -29.70
N ASP A 449 -13.88 -45.63 -30.74
CA ASP A 449 -15.32 -45.39 -30.71
C ASP A 449 -15.77 -44.02 -30.15
N GLY A 450 -14.87 -43.02 -30.14
CA GLY A 450 -15.19 -41.62 -29.80
C GLY A 450 -15.11 -41.28 -28.31
N ASN A 451 -14.79 -42.25 -27.45
CA ASN A 451 -14.65 -42.08 -26.01
C ASN A 451 -13.44 -41.19 -25.65
N PRO A 452 -13.46 -40.48 -24.51
CA PRO A 452 -12.27 -39.81 -24.01
C PRO A 452 -11.15 -40.82 -23.75
N PRO A 453 -9.91 -40.59 -24.21
CA PRO A 453 -8.77 -41.46 -23.89
C PRO A 453 -8.25 -41.19 -22.48
N ASP A 454 -7.63 -42.22 -21.88
CA ASP A 454 -6.84 -42.04 -20.67
C ASP A 454 -5.56 -41.24 -20.97
N LEU A 455 -5.04 -40.54 -19.97
CA LEU A 455 -3.82 -39.72 -20.06
C LEU A 455 -2.75 -40.21 -19.07
N ALA A 456 -1.48 -40.10 -19.44
CA ALA A 456 -0.35 -40.41 -18.56
C ALA A 456 0.71 -39.30 -18.64
N PHE A 457 1.19 -38.84 -17.49
CA PHE A 457 2.14 -37.73 -17.38
C PHE A 457 3.38 -38.10 -16.57
N MET A 458 4.53 -37.58 -16.99
CA MET A 458 5.79 -37.65 -16.23
C MET A 458 6.37 -36.24 -16.11
N ILE A 459 6.56 -35.75 -14.88
CA ILE A 459 6.96 -34.37 -14.60
C ILE A 459 8.40 -34.33 -14.08
N ALA A 460 9.21 -33.45 -14.67
CA ALA A 460 10.65 -33.37 -14.40
C ALA A 460 11.23 -31.96 -14.56
N PRO A 461 12.35 -31.61 -13.86
CA PRO A 461 13.11 -30.39 -14.13
C PRO A 461 13.72 -30.33 -15.53
N SER A 462 14.04 -31.49 -16.11
CA SER A 462 14.52 -31.66 -17.47
C SER A 462 14.33 -33.12 -17.93
N CYS A 463 14.19 -33.34 -19.23
CA CYS A 463 14.12 -34.67 -19.82
C CYS A 463 15.02 -34.73 -21.08
N PRO A 464 15.95 -35.68 -21.21
CA PRO A 464 16.73 -35.87 -22.43
C PRO A 464 15.84 -36.26 -23.61
N THR A 465 16.17 -35.82 -24.82
CA THR A 465 15.43 -36.15 -26.05
C THR A 465 15.23 -37.66 -26.26
N LEU A 466 16.21 -38.47 -25.87
CA LEU A 466 16.11 -39.94 -25.92
C LEU A 466 15.08 -40.50 -24.92
N LEU A 467 14.94 -39.88 -23.75
CA LEU A 467 14.05 -40.31 -22.67
C LEU A 467 12.62 -39.79 -22.89
N GLN A 468 12.50 -38.56 -23.40
CA GLN A 468 11.25 -38.01 -23.95
C GLN A 468 10.70 -38.94 -25.05
N ARG A 469 11.53 -39.39 -25.99
CA ARG A 469 11.11 -40.32 -27.05
C ARG A 469 10.73 -41.71 -26.53
N LYS A 470 11.27 -42.15 -25.38
CA LYS A 470 10.80 -43.38 -24.70
C LYS A 470 9.44 -43.19 -24.01
N LEU A 471 9.17 -42.01 -23.44
CA LEU A 471 7.87 -41.64 -22.86
C LEU A 471 6.81 -41.58 -23.98
N GLU A 472 7.09 -40.89 -25.09
CA GLU A 472 6.23 -40.79 -26.28
C GLU A 472 5.85 -42.17 -26.84
N LEU A 473 6.82 -43.09 -26.99
CA LEU A 473 6.59 -44.47 -27.45
C LEU A 473 5.69 -45.31 -26.51
N LYS A 474 5.46 -44.85 -25.28
CA LYS A 474 4.57 -45.46 -24.29
C LYS A 474 3.27 -44.68 -24.08
N ASN A 475 3.03 -43.62 -24.88
CA ASN A 475 1.93 -42.66 -24.72
C ASN A 475 1.94 -41.90 -23.38
N ILE A 476 3.12 -41.72 -22.78
CA ILE A 476 3.33 -40.92 -21.57
C ILE A 476 3.85 -39.54 -22.01
N GLN A 477 3.26 -38.47 -21.50
CA GLN A 477 3.62 -37.10 -21.85
C GLN A 477 4.63 -36.53 -20.86
N SER A 478 5.79 -36.09 -21.36
CA SER A 478 6.79 -35.40 -20.55
C SER A 478 6.39 -33.94 -20.33
N ILE A 479 6.26 -33.50 -19.08
CA ILE A 479 6.06 -32.09 -18.74
C ILE A 479 7.33 -31.58 -18.04
N GLN A 480 7.93 -30.52 -18.58
CA GLN A 480 9.05 -29.85 -17.92
C GLN A 480 8.52 -28.81 -16.93
N SER A 481 9.00 -28.87 -15.68
CA SER A 481 8.67 -27.92 -14.61
C SER A 481 9.92 -27.65 -13.78
N GLU A 482 10.35 -26.40 -13.68
CA GLU A 482 11.68 -26.05 -13.17
C GLU A 482 11.94 -26.52 -11.73
N LYS A 483 13.19 -26.94 -11.47
CA LYS A 483 13.65 -27.17 -10.10
C LYS A 483 13.72 -25.82 -9.38
N ILE A 484 12.86 -25.61 -8.39
CA ILE A 484 12.97 -24.48 -7.47
C ILE A 484 14.30 -24.58 -6.73
N VAL A 485 15.29 -23.79 -7.15
CA VAL A 485 16.51 -23.57 -6.38
C VAL A 485 16.12 -22.75 -5.15
N ALA A 486 16.37 -23.30 -3.96
CA ALA A 486 16.26 -22.53 -2.72
C ALA A 486 17.23 -21.34 -2.81
N VAL A 487 16.70 -20.12 -2.85
CA VAL A 487 17.51 -18.90 -2.91
C VAL A 487 18.20 -18.74 -1.55
N ASN A 488 19.48 -19.10 -1.50
CA ASN A 488 20.34 -18.90 -0.35
C ASN A 488 20.54 -17.39 -0.11
N PHE A 489 19.71 -16.80 0.75
CA PHE A 489 20.01 -15.49 1.33
C PHE A 489 21.19 -15.66 2.31
N ILE A 490 22.38 -15.31 1.83
CA ILE A 490 23.60 -15.25 2.63
C ILE A 490 23.51 -14.06 3.60
N ASN A 491 24.03 -14.26 4.82
CA ASN A 491 23.96 -13.33 5.95
C ASN A 491 24.37 -11.89 5.62
N SER A 492 23.78 -10.97 6.37
CA SER A 492 24.54 -9.91 7.04
C SER A 492 24.09 -9.83 8.50
N ASP A 493 24.91 -10.35 9.41
CA ASP A 493 24.83 -10.09 10.85
C ASP A 493 25.01 -8.56 11.10
N ASN A 494 24.68 -7.91 12.21
CA ASN A 494 24.49 -8.29 13.63
C ASN A 494 23.80 -7.06 14.34
N VAL A 495 23.48 -6.91 15.64
CA VAL A 495 23.77 -7.65 16.90
C VAL A 495 22.83 -7.21 18.06
N ILE A 496 22.50 -8.12 18.98
CA ILE A 496 22.11 -7.92 20.41
C ILE A 496 20.79 -7.18 20.80
N GLU A 497 20.06 -7.81 21.74
CA GLU A 497 18.90 -7.30 22.51
C GLU A 497 19.36 -6.54 23.79
N THR A 498 18.49 -5.83 24.55
CA THR A 498 17.92 -6.36 25.82
C THR A 498 16.86 -5.38 26.38
N GLU A 499 15.91 -5.97 27.09
CA GLU A 499 14.68 -5.50 27.76
C GLU A 499 14.71 -4.34 28.78
N LEU A 500 13.53 -3.65 28.88
CA LEU A 500 12.78 -3.20 30.09
C LEU A 500 13.47 -2.25 31.13
N GLN A 501 12.79 -1.42 31.95
CA GLN A 501 11.35 -1.20 32.21
C GLN A 501 11.06 0.26 32.72
N ALA A 502 9.77 0.58 32.85
CA ALA A 502 9.03 1.64 33.58
C ALA A 502 9.74 2.50 34.69
N ASP A 503 9.23 3.67 35.12
CA ASP A 503 7.83 4.17 35.09
C ASP A 503 7.68 5.72 35.19
N THR A 504 6.42 6.21 35.11
CA THR A 504 5.79 7.54 35.37
C THR A 504 6.53 8.58 36.26
N THR A 505 6.31 9.90 36.14
CA THR A 505 5.01 10.63 36.01
C THR A 505 5.09 12.01 35.31
N THR A 506 3.92 12.57 35.00
CA THR A 506 3.66 13.83 34.26
C THR A 506 3.84 15.13 35.05
N ASN A 507 4.07 16.25 34.33
CA ASN A 507 3.11 17.38 34.36
C ASN A 507 3.24 18.27 33.10
N SER A 508 2.12 18.81 32.64
CA SER A 508 1.98 19.48 31.34
C SER A 508 2.02 21.02 31.43
N ASN A 509 2.24 21.67 30.28
CA ASN A 509 1.69 22.99 30.00
C ASN A 509 1.56 23.20 28.48
N ASN A 510 0.42 23.77 28.05
CA ASN A 510 0.00 23.73 26.65
C ASN A 510 0.68 24.78 25.77
N SER A 511 1.23 24.35 24.63
CA SER A 511 1.36 25.17 23.42
C SER A 511 0.58 24.49 22.29
N LYS A 512 0.04 25.29 21.36
CA LYS A 512 -0.80 24.77 20.28
C LYS A 512 0.07 24.27 19.12
N THR A 513 0.48 23.01 19.15
CA THR A 513 1.01 22.32 17.96
C THR A 513 -0.04 22.30 16.84
N PRO A 514 0.34 22.52 15.58
CA PRO A 514 -0.56 22.30 14.45
C PRO A 514 -1.01 20.84 14.36
N ASN A 515 -2.25 20.63 13.89
CA ASN A 515 -2.94 19.34 13.94
C ASN A 515 -2.20 18.19 13.23
N TRP A 516 -1.36 18.52 12.25
CA TRP A 516 -0.58 17.60 11.42
C TRP A 516 0.84 17.33 11.94
N VAL A 517 1.28 18.00 13.01
CA VAL A 517 2.55 17.68 13.67
C VAL A 517 2.33 16.42 14.50
N PHE A 518 2.87 15.31 14.01
CA PHE A 518 2.83 14.03 14.72
C PHE A 518 3.68 14.14 15.99
N SER A 519 3.03 14.05 17.15
CA SER A 519 3.67 14.00 18.46
C SER A 519 4.43 12.68 18.69
N ASN A 520 5.47 12.45 17.89
CA ASN A 520 6.48 11.44 18.14
C ASN A 520 7.29 11.84 19.38
N HIS A 521 6.74 11.60 20.58
CA HIS A 521 7.52 11.52 21.82
C HIS A 521 8.33 10.20 21.87
N VAL A 522 9.07 9.95 20.80
CA VAL A 522 10.31 9.19 20.84
C VAL A 522 11.40 10.24 20.99
N ASN A 523 12.21 10.16 22.05
CA ASN A 523 13.31 11.09 22.26
C ASN A 523 14.25 11.04 21.06
N GLN A 524 14.31 12.13 20.27
CA GLN A 524 15.35 12.30 19.27
C GLN A 524 16.68 12.51 19.97
N THR A 525 17.39 11.42 20.28
CA THR A 525 18.83 11.45 20.56
C THR A 525 19.58 11.77 19.27
N THR A 526 19.54 13.05 18.92
CA THR A 526 20.28 13.68 17.84
C THR A 526 21.76 13.33 17.94
N ASN A 527 22.30 12.67 16.90
CA ASN A 527 23.73 12.70 16.62
C ASN A 527 24.06 13.79 15.58
N THR A 528 23.41 14.93 15.76
CA THR A 528 23.71 16.24 15.18
C THR A 528 23.95 17.18 16.35
N ASN A 529 25.01 17.99 16.29
CA ASN A 529 25.48 18.76 17.45
C ASN A 529 24.37 19.67 18.03
N ASN A 530 23.90 19.36 19.24
CA ASN A 530 22.93 20.19 19.95
C ASN A 530 23.58 21.51 20.36
N SER A 531 23.37 22.53 19.54
CA SER A 531 23.79 23.90 19.81
C SER A 531 22.98 24.45 20.98
N ILE A 532 23.64 24.68 22.11
CA ILE A 532 22.97 25.04 23.36
C ILE A 532 22.52 26.51 23.29
N ASN A 533 21.21 26.72 23.12
CA ASN A 533 20.62 28.05 23.01
C ASN A 533 20.76 28.84 24.33
N VAL A 534 21.47 29.96 24.27
CA VAL A 534 21.83 30.79 25.42
C VAL A 534 20.61 31.45 26.09
N ASN A 535 19.54 31.69 25.34
CA ASN A 535 18.31 32.32 25.84
C ASN A 535 17.38 31.32 26.55
N THR A 536 17.36 30.03 26.17
CA THR A 536 16.48 29.01 26.77
C THR A 536 17.19 28.04 27.72
N ALA A 537 18.41 27.58 27.42
CA ALA A 537 19.05 26.45 28.09
C ALA A 537 19.20 26.59 29.61
N GLY A 538 19.06 25.51 30.36
CA GLY A 538 19.14 25.47 31.83
C GLY A 538 20.52 25.80 32.40
N LYS A 539 20.58 26.09 33.71
CA LYS A 539 21.84 26.41 34.41
C LYS A 539 22.93 25.35 34.23
N VAL A 540 22.54 24.07 34.26
CA VAL A 540 23.45 22.92 34.08
C VAL A 540 23.98 22.87 32.65
N GLU A 541 23.10 23.05 31.66
CA GLU A 541 23.42 23.05 30.23
C GLU A 541 24.37 24.21 29.88
N LEU A 542 24.10 25.43 30.36
CA LEU A 542 25.00 26.58 30.21
C LEU A 542 26.37 26.33 30.89
N THR A 543 26.40 25.62 32.02
CA THR A 543 27.66 25.25 32.71
C THR A 543 28.47 24.26 31.88
N ALA A 544 27.81 23.31 31.20
CA ALA A 544 28.45 22.38 30.27
C ALA A 544 28.91 23.09 28.99
N ALA A 545 28.03 23.87 28.36
CA ALA A 545 28.28 24.65 27.16
C ALA A 545 29.49 25.58 27.30
N PHE A 546 29.56 26.33 28.40
CA PHE A 546 30.63 27.29 28.64
C PHE A 546 31.88 26.68 29.31
N LYS A 547 31.95 25.35 29.50
CA LYS A 547 33.16 24.68 30.01
C LYS A 547 34.38 25.03 29.14
N GLY A 548 35.48 25.43 29.78
CA GLY A 548 36.71 25.90 29.12
C GLY A 548 36.74 27.37 28.68
N THR A 549 35.60 28.08 28.64
CA THR A 549 35.55 29.49 28.21
C THR A 549 36.17 30.46 29.23
N GLY A 550 36.07 30.15 30.52
CA GLY A 550 36.42 31.04 31.63
C GLY A 550 35.22 31.73 32.29
N ILE A 551 34.00 31.54 31.78
CA ILE A 551 32.77 31.89 32.51
C ILE A 551 32.70 31.08 33.82
N LYS A 552 32.32 31.75 34.91
CA LYS A 552 32.09 31.15 36.24
C LYS A 552 30.60 31.10 36.56
N GLN A 553 30.19 30.28 37.52
CA GLN A 553 28.78 30.06 37.87
C GLN A 553 28.01 31.35 38.17
N GLY A 554 28.59 32.27 38.95
CA GLY A 554 27.99 33.58 39.25
C GLY A 554 27.87 34.55 38.04
N THR A 555 28.44 34.20 36.88
CA THR A 555 28.20 34.88 35.61
C THR A 555 27.07 34.20 34.81
N ILE A 556 26.94 32.87 34.92
CA ILE A 556 25.80 32.10 34.38
C ILE A 556 24.50 32.51 35.09
N ASP A 557 24.55 32.71 36.42
CA ASP A 557 23.41 33.20 37.19
C ASP A 557 22.99 34.62 36.78
N LYS A 558 23.97 35.49 36.45
CA LYS A 558 23.68 36.83 35.89
C LYS A 558 23.07 36.77 34.48
N LEU A 559 23.50 35.81 33.65
CA LEU A 559 22.94 35.54 32.32
C LEU A 559 21.48 35.07 32.40
N ILE A 560 21.18 34.11 33.28
CA ILE A 560 19.82 33.60 33.48
C ILE A 560 18.89 34.72 33.98
N ASN A 561 19.34 35.53 34.94
CA ASN A 561 18.56 36.67 35.42
C ASN A 561 18.43 37.80 34.37
N LYS A 562 19.36 37.91 33.41
CA LYS A 562 19.30 38.91 32.34
C LYS A 562 18.36 38.52 31.21
N ARG A 563 18.42 37.28 30.73
CA ARG A 563 17.56 36.80 29.63
C ARG A 563 16.07 36.78 30.01
N GLN A 564 15.75 36.59 31.30
CA GLN A 564 14.40 36.78 31.86
C GLN A 564 13.84 38.21 31.69
N GLN A 565 14.71 39.22 31.52
CA GLN A 565 14.30 40.61 31.30
C GLN A 565 14.21 40.95 29.81
N ARG A 566 15.07 40.35 28.97
CA ARG A 566 15.08 40.46 27.51
C ARG A 566 16.04 39.41 26.93
N ASN A 567 15.64 38.73 25.85
CA ASN A 567 16.54 37.85 25.11
C ASN A 567 17.79 38.61 24.60
N LEU A 568 18.91 37.90 24.53
CA LEU A 568 20.17 38.39 23.99
C LEU A 568 20.25 37.99 22.52
N ASP A 569 20.10 38.96 21.62
CA ASP A 569 19.95 38.69 20.19
C ASP A 569 21.24 38.16 19.51
N ASN A 570 22.41 38.29 20.16
CA ASN A 570 23.71 37.78 19.68
C ASN A 570 24.80 37.78 20.78
N LEU A 571 25.97 37.24 20.44
CA LEU A 571 27.13 37.15 21.34
C LEU A 571 27.69 38.50 21.79
N ASP A 572 27.65 39.53 20.94
CA ASP A 572 28.12 40.88 21.31
C ASP A 572 27.28 41.49 22.44
N LYS A 573 25.94 41.40 22.32
CA LYS A 573 25.01 41.82 23.37
C LYS A 573 25.20 41.03 24.66
N MET A 574 25.54 39.73 24.58
CA MET A 574 25.88 38.95 25.77
C MET A 574 27.19 39.40 26.42
N VAL A 575 28.24 39.67 25.62
CA VAL A 575 29.54 40.13 26.11
C VAL A 575 29.42 41.49 26.80
N GLU A 576 28.63 42.41 26.24
CA GLU A 576 28.33 43.71 26.83
C GLU A 576 27.52 43.56 28.14
N ALA A 577 26.38 42.86 28.08
CA ALA A 577 25.47 42.70 29.22
C ALA A 577 26.11 42.00 30.44
N LEU A 578 27.09 41.11 30.21
CA LEU A 578 27.81 40.38 31.25
C LEU A 578 29.21 40.95 31.54
N LYS A 579 29.66 41.98 30.81
CA LYS A 579 30.99 42.59 30.89
C LYS A 579 32.14 41.56 30.78
N LEU A 580 32.07 40.69 29.76
CA LEU A 580 33.07 39.64 29.52
C LEU A 580 34.36 40.20 28.92
N THR A 581 35.50 39.57 29.21
CA THR A 581 36.80 39.97 28.63
C THR A 581 36.96 39.45 27.19
N ALA A 582 37.82 40.10 26.40
CA ALA A 582 38.06 39.74 25.00
C ALA A 582 38.48 38.27 24.79
N ASN A 583 39.26 37.70 25.72
CA ASN A 583 39.66 36.29 25.72
C ASN A 583 38.45 35.35 25.91
N VAL A 584 37.54 35.70 26.82
CA VAL A 584 36.27 34.95 27.01
C VAL A 584 35.37 35.08 25.78
N LYS A 585 35.25 36.28 25.19
CA LYS A 585 34.53 36.48 23.91
C LYS A 585 35.09 35.57 22.81
N GLN A 586 36.41 35.56 22.60
CA GLN A 586 37.05 34.76 21.54
C GLN A 586 36.81 33.25 21.73
N LYS A 587 36.77 32.76 22.98
CA LYS A 587 36.45 31.36 23.29
C LYS A 587 34.97 31.01 23.11
N LEU A 588 34.07 31.97 23.29
CA LEU A 588 32.64 31.80 23.04
C LEU A 588 32.34 31.85 21.53
N GLN A 589 33.00 32.73 20.79
CA GLN A 589 32.90 32.78 19.32
C GLN A 589 33.26 31.41 18.74
N LYS A 590 34.40 30.83 19.14
CA LYS A 590 34.81 29.46 18.74
C LYS A 590 33.84 28.32 19.12
N LYS A 591 32.84 28.57 19.98
CA LYS A 591 31.76 27.63 20.30
C LYS A 591 30.50 27.91 19.46
N LEU A 592 30.20 29.18 19.21
CA LEU A 592 29.16 29.62 18.26
C LEU A 592 29.51 29.16 16.83
N ASP A 593 30.74 29.38 16.38
CA ASP A 593 31.29 28.96 15.06
C ASP A 593 31.21 27.44 14.82
N LYS A 594 31.03 26.65 15.88
CA LYS A 594 30.96 25.19 15.86
C LYS A 594 29.55 24.63 16.09
N ASN A 595 28.55 25.49 16.27
CA ASN A 595 27.22 25.12 16.74
C ASN A 595 27.26 24.32 18.07
N GLU A 596 28.15 24.71 19.00
CA GLU A 596 28.11 24.26 20.40
C GLU A 596 27.19 25.18 21.25
N ILE A 597 26.94 26.42 20.81
CA ILE A 597 25.99 27.38 21.40
C ILE A 597 25.30 28.22 20.31
N CYS A 598 24.07 28.66 20.55
CA CYS A 598 23.33 29.62 19.71
C CYS A 598 22.57 30.64 20.58
N PHE A 599 21.81 31.56 19.97
CA PHE A 599 21.02 32.60 20.63
C PHE A 599 19.56 32.50 20.23
#